data_AF-A0A452I993-F1
#
_entry.id   AF-A0A452I993-F1
#
_cell.length_a   1.000
_cell.length_b   1.000
_cell.length_c   1.000
_cell.angle_alpha   90.00
_cell.angle_beta   90.00
_cell.angle_gamma   90.00
#
_symmetry.space_group_name_H-M   'P 1'
#
loop_
_entity.id
_entity.type
_entity.pdbx_description
1 polymer ?
#
loop_
_entity_poly.entity_id
_entity_poly.type
_entity_poly.pdbx_seq_one_letter_code
_entity_poly.pdbx_strand_id
1 'polypeptide(L)'
;MVSDTIVLDKQSSLGIRLALKTLVDDTERQQKMIHGLIEANRQLRDDIRQERGRACRQEQRAKELENVVENIKSKICQLEDECIAKVCQQQNQVKELQKDQQASQTKYHHQNEKLHEQEETIARLQKELHKVGMEEQQRVATQNKMFCQFCKQAPKSLLDQQFLSLIDYYESQINQMKKELRYKKDTDHVQGEGKGKEEFFNLDATPNYRALLTSFQNQLIEAKARNEQLMCENTDLKKDLEIRPAAQELKLCKQQVKKLEKMLKKNIKSYGIIRGEKVKANNESESMTGEDQLQAGCRRYLQVLSKIDSVISSPRAPLVIYKRSKGPVQNYMKENGQECGFEHLPPTVEMWADQLMSLKDLHGSLRKLSVELVPWHTVDTPNITECVRVEDLQFIVDTILEEVENKEKNGQMPSLQTLYAIVSHFQKLFDVTSLNGVYPRMNEVYTKLGEMTNAMRNLQELLELDHSAPPAVLVNTVGKLCTVINENVTGQVEQLLGTQDIQSIINKLEEHEDFFPVFQALIQDLLCVLEISNLDDIVPAVHSLKLLAQ
;
A
#
# COMPACT_ATOMS: atom_id res chain seq x y z
N MET A 1 18.53 -97.93 77.73
CA MET A 1 17.86 -96.93 76.88
C MET A 1 17.93 -95.62 77.62
N VAL A 2 18.94 -94.83 77.29
CA VAL A 2 19.33 -93.63 78.05
C VAL A 2 18.54 -92.46 77.49
N SER A 3 17.59 -91.96 78.27
CA SER A 3 16.94 -90.68 78.01
C SER A 3 17.85 -89.59 78.57
N ASP A 4 18.66 -88.97 77.71
CA ASP A 4 19.52 -87.83 78.06
C ASP A 4 18.65 -86.65 78.49
N THR A 5 18.37 -86.60 79.79
CA THR A 5 17.60 -85.50 80.40
C THR A 5 18.60 -84.40 80.73
N ILE A 6 18.79 -83.47 79.80
CA ILE A 6 19.66 -82.30 79.99
C ILE A 6 18.99 -81.37 81.01
N VAL A 7 19.51 -81.34 82.24
CA VAL A 7 19.06 -80.41 83.29
C VAL A 7 19.79 -79.08 83.12
N LEU A 8 19.12 -78.10 82.51
CA LEU A 8 19.64 -76.72 82.41
C LEU A 8 19.55 -76.04 83.78
N ASP A 9 20.63 -75.39 84.20
CA ASP A 9 20.60 -74.55 85.40
C ASP A 9 19.60 -73.38 85.23
N LYS A 10 19.07 -72.87 86.35
CA LYS A 10 18.03 -71.82 86.35
C LYS A 10 18.48 -70.55 85.61
N GLN A 11 19.76 -70.20 85.68
CA GLN A 11 20.35 -69.01 85.07
C GLN A 11 20.50 -69.17 83.55
N SER A 12 20.96 -70.33 83.08
CA SER A 12 21.01 -70.72 81.67
C SER A 12 19.61 -70.74 81.04
N SER A 13 18.60 -71.27 81.74
CA SER A 13 17.21 -71.27 81.26
C SER A 13 16.58 -69.87 81.14
N LEU A 14 17.01 -68.93 82.00
CA LEU A 14 16.55 -67.55 82.00
C LEU A 14 17.24 -66.74 80.90
N GLY A 15 18.54 -66.98 80.68
CA GLY A 15 19.29 -66.42 79.55
C GLY A 15 18.71 -66.83 78.19
N ILE A 16 18.38 -68.11 78.00
CA ILE A 16 17.73 -68.61 76.79
C ILE A 16 16.34 -67.98 76.60
N ARG A 17 15.54 -67.85 77.65
CA ARG A 17 14.23 -67.18 77.58
C ARG A 17 14.33 -65.71 77.20
N LEU A 18 15.31 -64.98 77.75
CA LEU A 18 15.56 -63.59 77.36
C LEU A 18 16.00 -63.49 75.90
N ALA A 19 16.94 -64.34 75.45
CA ALA A 19 17.39 -64.37 74.06
C ALA A 19 16.24 -64.69 73.08
N LEU A 20 15.39 -65.67 73.40
CA LEU A 20 14.20 -66.00 72.61
C LEU A 20 13.21 -64.83 72.59
N LYS A 21 13.00 -64.15 73.72
CA LYS A 21 12.12 -62.97 73.77
C LYS A 21 12.65 -61.84 72.89
N THR A 22 13.94 -61.51 72.99
CA THR A 22 14.56 -60.49 72.13
C THR A 22 14.49 -60.86 70.66
N LEU A 23 14.68 -62.14 70.32
CA LEU A 23 14.54 -62.63 68.95
C LEU A 23 13.11 -62.47 68.43
N VAL A 24 12.09 -62.81 69.24
CA VAL A 24 10.68 -62.61 68.88
C VAL A 24 10.39 -61.13 68.65
N ASP A 25 10.80 -60.25 69.57
CA ASP A 25 10.60 -58.81 69.45
C ASP A 25 11.31 -58.24 68.20
N ASP A 26 12.50 -58.75 67.86
CA ASP A 26 13.23 -58.35 66.65
C ASP A 26 12.55 -58.86 65.37
N THR A 27 12.09 -60.12 65.35
CA THR A 27 11.34 -60.65 64.21
C THR A 27 10.03 -59.89 63.98
N GLU A 28 9.35 -59.44 65.03
CA GLU A 28 8.15 -58.62 64.91
C GLU A 28 8.47 -57.22 64.33
N ARG A 29 9.58 -56.60 64.75
CA ARG A 29 10.06 -55.33 64.17
C ARG A 29 10.43 -55.49 62.70
N GLN A 30 11.16 -56.55 62.35
CA GLN A 30 11.52 -56.86 60.96
C GLN A 30 10.26 -57.11 60.12
N GLN A 31 9.28 -57.85 60.63
CA GLN A 31 8.02 -58.08 59.94
C GLN A 31 7.25 -56.78 59.70
N LYS A 32 7.17 -55.88 60.69
CA LYS A 32 6.57 -54.54 60.52
C LYS A 32 7.30 -53.70 59.47
N MET A 33 8.63 -53.72 59.47
CA MET A 33 9.45 -53.03 58.48
C MET A 33 9.20 -53.57 57.07
N ILE A 34 9.16 -54.89 56.90
CA ILE A 34 8.88 -55.54 55.60
C ILE A 34 7.48 -55.16 55.11
N HIS A 35 6.46 -55.17 55.98
CA HIS A 35 5.11 -54.73 55.60
C HIS A 35 5.08 -53.26 55.16
N GLY A 36 5.73 -52.36 55.91
CA GLY A 36 5.85 -50.95 55.52
C GLY A 36 6.58 -50.75 54.19
N LEU A 37 7.64 -51.53 53.92
CA LEU A 37 8.35 -51.50 52.64
C LEU A 37 7.48 -52.01 51.49
N ILE A 38 6.69 -53.06 51.69
CA ILE A 38 5.76 -53.57 50.68
C ILE A 38 4.69 -52.53 50.35
N GLU A 39 4.11 -51.89 51.37
CA GLU A 39 3.10 -50.86 51.20
C GLU A 39 3.66 -49.62 50.48
N ALA A 40 4.84 -49.15 50.88
CA ALA A 40 5.54 -48.07 50.20
C ALA A 40 5.89 -48.41 48.75
N ASN A 41 6.34 -49.65 48.46
CA ASN A 41 6.61 -50.08 47.09
C ASN A 41 5.34 -50.13 46.24
N ARG A 42 4.22 -50.56 46.82
CA ARG A 42 2.91 -50.55 46.15
C ARG A 42 2.47 -49.12 45.81
N GLN A 43 2.58 -48.20 46.77
CA GLN A 43 2.26 -46.79 46.53
C GLN A 43 3.14 -46.19 45.43
N LEU A 44 4.47 -46.43 45.48
CA LEU A 44 5.40 -45.96 44.44
C LEU A 44 5.06 -46.53 43.06
N ARG A 45 4.60 -47.79 42.97
CA ARG A 45 4.16 -48.37 41.69
C ARG A 45 2.91 -47.68 41.16
N ASP A 46 1.97 -47.35 42.02
CA ASP A 46 0.73 -46.65 41.65
C ASP A 46 1.02 -45.21 41.21
N ASP A 47 1.92 -44.52 41.90
CA ASP A 47 2.39 -43.18 41.52
C ASP A 47 3.12 -43.19 40.16
N ILE A 48 4.02 -44.16 39.92
CA ILE A 48 4.70 -44.33 38.62
C ILE A 48 3.68 -44.58 37.50
N ARG A 49 2.64 -45.39 37.75
CA ARG A 49 1.57 -45.63 36.77
C ARG A 49 0.77 -44.36 36.48
N GLN A 50 0.47 -43.57 37.50
CA GLN A 50 -0.24 -42.30 37.34
C GLN A 50 0.59 -41.30 36.52
N GLU A 51 1.87 -41.16 36.84
CA GLU A 51 2.79 -40.27 36.12
C GLU A 51 3.01 -40.70 34.67
N ARG A 52 3.14 -42.02 34.40
CA ARG A 52 3.15 -42.53 33.02
C ARG A 52 1.86 -42.19 32.27
N GLY A 53 0.71 -42.27 32.92
CA GLY A 53 -0.57 -41.86 32.34
C GLY A 53 -0.63 -40.36 32.04
N ARG A 54 -0.05 -39.51 32.90
CA ARG A 54 0.07 -38.07 32.67
C ARG A 54 1.00 -37.77 31.50
N ALA A 55 2.18 -38.40 31.45
CA ALA A 55 3.15 -38.24 30.37
C ALA A 55 2.57 -38.66 29.00
N CYS A 56 1.88 -39.80 28.93
CA CYS A 56 1.22 -40.25 27.70
C CYS A 56 0.18 -39.25 27.18
N ARG A 57 -0.63 -38.65 28.08
CA ARG A 57 -1.58 -37.58 27.68
C ARG A 57 -0.87 -36.32 27.21
N GLN A 58 0.25 -35.95 27.82
CA GLN A 58 1.04 -34.80 27.37
C GLN A 58 1.69 -35.05 26.01
N GLU A 59 2.23 -36.25 25.78
CA GLU A 59 2.79 -36.65 24.50
C GLU A 59 1.73 -36.62 23.38
N GLN A 60 0.53 -37.14 23.66
CA GLN A 60 -0.57 -37.09 22.70
C GLN A 60 -0.97 -35.65 22.34
N ARG A 61 -1.06 -34.76 23.34
CA ARG A 61 -1.32 -33.33 23.10
C ARG A 61 -0.20 -32.68 22.29
N ALA A 62 1.06 -33.04 22.55
CA ALA A 62 2.20 -32.53 21.78
C ALA A 62 2.12 -32.95 20.31
N LYS A 63 1.77 -34.21 20.03
CA LYS A 63 1.55 -34.73 18.67
C LYS A 63 0.40 -34.04 17.94
N GLU A 64 -0.70 -33.78 18.64
CA GLU A 64 -1.84 -33.04 18.08
C GLU A 64 -1.45 -31.59 17.73
N LEU A 65 -0.70 -30.92 18.61
CA LEU A 65 -0.17 -29.58 18.35
C LEU A 65 0.81 -29.56 17.18
N GLU A 66 1.69 -30.56 17.08
CA GLU A 66 2.63 -30.71 15.96
C GLU A 66 1.90 -30.84 14.61
N ASN A 67 0.82 -31.64 14.56
CA ASN A 67 -0.02 -31.75 13.36
C ASN A 67 -0.72 -30.42 13.02
N VAL A 68 -1.22 -29.70 14.02
CA VAL A 68 -1.81 -28.37 13.78
C VAL A 68 -0.77 -27.39 13.23
N VAL A 69 0.45 -27.40 13.77
CA VAL A 69 1.55 -26.55 13.28
C VAL A 69 1.93 -26.90 11.85
N GLU A 70 2.03 -28.18 11.50
CA GLU A 70 2.35 -28.60 10.13
C GLU A 70 1.24 -28.23 9.13
N ASN A 71 -0.03 -28.31 9.54
CA ASN A 71 -1.16 -27.84 8.73
C ASN A 71 -1.13 -26.31 8.54
N ILE A 72 -0.81 -25.54 9.58
CA ILE A 72 -0.67 -24.08 9.46
C ILE A 72 0.50 -23.74 8.54
N LYS A 73 1.64 -24.41 8.70
CA LYS A 73 2.84 -24.22 7.88
C LYS A 73 2.56 -24.48 6.40
N SER A 74 1.93 -25.61 6.07
CA SER A 74 1.54 -25.90 4.69
C SER A 74 0.55 -24.87 4.13
N LYS A 75 -0.38 -24.35 4.94
CA LYS A 75 -1.29 -23.29 4.52
C LYS A 75 -0.57 -21.95 4.27
N ILE A 76 0.41 -21.60 5.10
CA ILE A 76 1.25 -20.42 4.90
C ILE A 76 2.01 -20.54 3.58
N CYS A 77 2.70 -21.66 3.34
CA CYS A 77 3.43 -21.88 2.08
C CYS A 77 2.51 -21.76 0.86
N GLN A 78 1.31 -22.34 0.91
CA GLN A 78 0.33 -22.20 -0.19
C GLN A 78 -0.07 -20.74 -0.45
N LEU A 79 -0.27 -19.94 0.60
CA LEU A 79 -0.63 -18.53 0.47
C LEU A 79 0.55 -17.69 -0.06
N GLU A 80 1.76 -18.00 0.36
CA GLU A 80 2.99 -17.40 -0.15
C GLU A 80 3.15 -17.71 -1.64
N ASP A 81 2.99 -18.97 -2.05
CA ASP A 81 3.06 -19.40 -3.45
C ASP A 81 1.99 -18.72 -4.32
N GLU A 82 0.74 -18.62 -3.81
CA GLU A 82 -0.33 -17.92 -4.50
C GLU A 82 -0.04 -16.42 -4.64
N CYS A 83 0.55 -15.80 -3.62
CA CYS A 83 0.97 -14.41 -3.66
C CYS A 83 2.07 -14.20 -4.71
N ILE A 84 3.10 -15.05 -4.71
CA ILE A 84 4.19 -15.03 -5.69
C ILE A 84 3.63 -15.21 -7.11
N ALA A 85 2.71 -16.15 -7.32
CA ALA A 85 2.08 -16.38 -8.61
C ALA A 85 1.29 -15.14 -9.09
N LYS A 86 0.53 -14.49 -8.21
CA LYS A 86 -0.20 -13.25 -8.53
C LYS A 86 0.75 -12.10 -8.89
N VAL A 87 1.84 -11.92 -8.13
CA VAL A 87 2.85 -10.90 -8.43
C VAL A 87 3.52 -11.17 -9.79
N CYS A 88 3.88 -12.42 -10.07
CA CYS A 88 4.43 -12.81 -11.38
C CYS A 88 3.44 -12.53 -12.53
N GLN A 89 2.16 -12.83 -12.33
CA GLN A 89 1.11 -12.54 -13.32
C GLN A 89 0.96 -11.03 -13.57
N GLN A 90 0.91 -10.22 -12.50
CA GLN A 90 0.82 -8.76 -12.61
C GLN A 90 2.07 -8.19 -13.29
N GLN A 91 3.26 -8.67 -12.95
CA GLN A 91 4.50 -8.25 -13.59
C GLN A 91 4.49 -8.54 -15.10
N ASN A 92 3.95 -9.69 -15.52
CA ASN A 92 3.81 -10.02 -16.94
C ASN A 92 2.80 -9.10 -17.65
N GLN A 93 1.67 -8.79 -17.00
CA GLN A 93 0.70 -7.83 -17.54
C GLN A 93 1.31 -6.43 -17.71
N VAL A 94 2.09 -5.96 -16.73
CA VAL A 94 2.79 -4.67 -16.82
C VAL A 94 3.81 -4.68 -17.97
N LYS A 95 4.55 -5.78 -18.17
CA LYS A 95 5.49 -5.90 -19.29
C LYS A 95 4.79 -5.85 -20.66
N GLU A 96 3.65 -6.51 -20.81
CA GLU A 96 2.87 -6.43 -22.05
C GLU A 96 2.31 -5.02 -22.28
N LEU A 97 1.80 -4.36 -21.23
CA LEU A 97 1.34 -2.97 -21.33
C LEU A 97 2.47 -2.00 -21.71
N GLN A 98 3.68 -2.20 -21.18
CA GLN A 98 4.85 -1.40 -21.56
C GLN A 98 5.21 -1.60 -23.04
N LYS A 99 5.13 -2.83 -23.54
CA LYS A 99 5.37 -3.15 -24.95
C LYS A 99 4.32 -2.50 -25.85
N ASP A 100 3.04 -2.52 -25.46
CA ASP A 100 1.95 -1.87 -26.18
C ASP A 100 2.07 -0.34 -26.15
N GLN A 101 2.50 0.23 -25.03
CA GLN A 101 2.81 1.65 -24.92
C GLN A 101 3.93 2.04 -25.87
N GLN A 102 5.03 1.29 -25.91
CA GLN A 102 6.14 1.55 -26.83
C GLN A 102 5.71 1.43 -28.29
N ALA A 103 4.94 0.40 -28.64
CA ALA A 103 4.41 0.23 -30.00
C ALA A 103 3.49 1.39 -30.41
N SER A 104 2.66 1.87 -29.48
CA SER A 104 1.77 3.01 -29.71
C SER A 104 2.55 4.32 -29.85
N GLN A 105 3.59 4.50 -29.05
CA GLN A 105 4.48 5.67 -29.12
C GLN A 105 5.22 5.72 -30.46
N THR A 106 5.75 4.60 -30.94
CA THR A 106 6.39 4.52 -32.28
C THR A 106 5.40 4.86 -33.38
N LYS A 107 4.16 4.36 -33.31
CA LYS A 107 3.10 4.71 -34.28
C LYS A 107 2.77 6.20 -34.27
N TYR A 108 2.70 6.80 -33.09
CA TYR A 108 2.46 8.23 -32.93
C TYR A 108 3.59 9.07 -33.55
N HIS A 109 4.85 8.74 -33.27
CA HIS A 109 5.99 9.42 -33.87
C HIS A 109 5.95 9.34 -35.40
N HIS A 110 5.71 8.15 -35.95
CA HIS A 110 5.61 7.95 -37.40
C HIS A 110 4.47 8.76 -38.04
N GLN A 111 3.30 8.84 -37.38
CA GLN A 111 2.21 9.69 -37.86
C GLN A 111 2.56 11.17 -37.81
N ASN A 112 3.28 11.61 -36.77
CA ASN A 112 3.69 12.99 -36.63
C ASN A 112 4.72 13.40 -37.69
N GLU A 113 5.67 12.52 -38.01
CA GLU A 113 6.61 12.71 -39.13
C GLU A 113 5.86 12.84 -40.46
N LYS A 114 4.89 11.94 -40.72
CA LYS A 114 4.09 12.00 -41.95
C LYS A 114 3.25 13.27 -42.03
N LEU A 115 2.73 13.76 -40.91
CA LEU A 115 1.99 15.03 -40.84
C LEU A 115 2.92 16.20 -41.19
N HIS A 116 4.13 16.21 -40.63
CA HIS A 116 5.13 17.22 -40.93
C HIS A 116 5.53 17.23 -42.42
N GLU A 117 5.76 16.07 -43.01
CA GLU A 117 6.02 15.94 -44.45
C GLU A 117 4.85 16.50 -45.29
N GLN A 118 3.60 16.22 -44.88
CA GLN A 118 2.43 16.76 -45.55
C GLN A 118 2.36 18.29 -45.43
N GLU A 119 2.62 18.86 -44.26
CA GLU A 119 2.69 20.31 -44.07
C GLU A 119 3.75 20.97 -44.96
N GLU A 120 4.94 20.36 -45.08
CA GLU A 120 5.97 20.85 -46.01
C GLU A 120 5.51 20.79 -47.47
N THR A 121 4.86 19.70 -47.88
CA THR A 121 4.32 19.60 -49.25
C THR A 121 3.25 20.66 -49.52
N ILE A 122 2.37 20.91 -48.55
CA ILE A 122 1.33 21.94 -48.65
C ILE A 122 1.97 23.32 -48.75
N ALA A 123 2.98 23.64 -47.92
CA ALA A 123 3.68 24.92 -47.97
C ALA A 123 4.39 25.13 -49.31
N ARG A 124 5.05 24.09 -49.86
CA ARG A 124 5.64 24.14 -51.20
C ARG A 124 4.60 24.41 -52.28
N LEU A 125 3.49 23.68 -52.26
CA LEU A 125 2.42 23.84 -53.24
C LEU A 125 1.76 25.22 -53.14
N GLN A 126 1.53 25.74 -51.94
CA GLN A 126 1.00 27.10 -51.73
C GLN A 126 1.92 28.17 -52.32
N LYS A 127 3.25 28.01 -52.17
CA LYS A 127 4.23 28.92 -52.75
C LYS A 127 4.21 28.90 -54.28
N GLU A 128 4.14 27.71 -54.89
CA GLU A 128 4.02 27.58 -56.35
C GLU A 128 2.70 28.15 -56.86
N LEU A 129 1.59 27.90 -56.17
CA LEU A 129 0.27 28.42 -56.54
C LEU A 129 0.26 29.96 -56.47
N HIS A 130 0.89 30.56 -55.46
CA HIS A 130 1.05 32.01 -55.39
C HIS A 130 1.88 32.56 -56.55
N LYS A 131 3.01 31.92 -56.87
CA LYS A 131 3.87 32.31 -58.00
C LYS A 131 3.11 32.25 -59.33
N VAL A 132 2.46 31.13 -59.63
CA VAL A 132 1.64 30.94 -60.84
C VAL A 132 0.49 31.94 -60.88
N GLY A 133 -0.15 32.23 -59.74
CA GLY A 133 -1.19 33.24 -59.62
C GLY A 133 -0.68 34.65 -59.98
N MET A 134 0.50 35.05 -59.50
CA MET A 134 1.13 36.33 -59.85
C MET A 134 1.49 36.40 -61.34
N GLU A 135 2.03 35.33 -61.92
CA GLU A 135 2.35 35.25 -63.35
C GLU A 135 1.10 35.33 -64.24
N GLU A 136 0.02 34.61 -63.89
CA GLU A 136 -1.28 34.70 -64.56
C GLU A 136 -1.84 36.12 -64.48
N GLN A 137 -1.84 36.72 -63.29
CA GLN A 137 -2.36 38.07 -63.10
C GLN A 137 -1.57 39.10 -63.92
N GLN A 138 -0.26 38.94 -64.03
CA GLN A 138 0.58 39.79 -64.89
C GLN A 138 0.31 39.55 -66.39
N ARG A 139 0.07 38.30 -66.81
CA ARG A 139 -0.33 37.98 -68.18
C ARG A 139 -1.66 38.62 -68.53
N VAL A 140 -2.67 38.47 -67.68
CA VAL A 140 -4.01 39.09 -67.84
C VAL A 140 -3.91 40.61 -67.87
N ALA A 141 -3.13 41.22 -66.97
CA ALA A 141 -2.91 42.67 -66.97
C ALA A 141 -2.28 43.15 -68.29
N THR A 142 -1.31 42.40 -68.83
CA THR A 142 -0.65 42.70 -70.11
C THR A 142 -1.62 42.56 -71.28
N GLN A 143 -2.39 41.47 -71.34
CA GLN A 143 -3.43 41.26 -72.35
C GLN A 143 -4.50 42.34 -72.29
N ASN A 144 -5.02 42.68 -71.11
CA ASN A 144 -6.00 43.74 -70.93
C ASN A 144 -5.46 45.11 -71.37
N LYS A 145 -4.20 45.42 -71.06
CA LYS A 145 -3.55 46.66 -71.51
C LYS A 145 -3.47 46.72 -73.05
N MET A 146 -3.08 45.61 -73.70
CA MET A 146 -3.06 45.53 -75.17
C MET A 146 -4.47 45.62 -75.75
N PHE A 147 -5.44 44.91 -75.19
CA PHE A 147 -6.84 44.96 -75.61
C PHE A 147 -7.42 46.38 -75.50
N CYS A 148 -7.15 47.09 -74.39
CA CYS A 148 -7.54 48.49 -74.25
C CYS A 148 -6.88 49.40 -75.29
N GLN A 149 -5.63 49.15 -75.70
CA GLN A 149 -4.97 49.91 -76.77
C GLN A 149 -5.64 49.64 -78.12
N PHE A 150 -5.97 48.38 -78.43
CA PHE A 150 -6.75 48.01 -79.62
C PHE A 150 -8.14 48.66 -79.62
N CYS A 151 -8.89 48.59 -78.52
CA CYS A 151 -10.20 49.23 -78.40
C CYS A 151 -10.16 50.76 -78.50
N LYS A 152 -9.01 51.40 -78.18
CA LYS A 152 -8.81 52.84 -78.37
C LYS A 152 -8.47 53.22 -79.82
N GLN A 153 -7.88 52.31 -80.59
CA GLN A 153 -7.52 52.52 -82.00
C GLN A 153 -8.59 52.06 -82.98
N ALA A 154 -9.53 51.21 -82.55
CA ALA A 154 -10.66 50.79 -83.37
C ALA A 154 -11.66 51.95 -83.56
N PRO A 155 -12.01 52.34 -84.81
CA PRO A 155 -13.06 53.31 -85.04
C PRO A 155 -14.39 52.71 -84.60
N LYS A 156 -14.99 53.27 -83.55
CA LYS A 156 -16.31 52.86 -83.05
C LYS A 156 -17.37 53.17 -84.10
N SER A 157 -17.65 52.18 -84.95
CA SER A 157 -18.75 52.19 -85.89
C SER A 157 -20.07 52.25 -85.14
N LEU A 158 -21.09 52.93 -85.71
CA LEU A 158 -22.42 53.02 -85.11
C LEU A 158 -23.07 51.63 -84.92
N LEU A 159 -22.65 50.64 -85.71
CA LEU A 159 -23.02 49.23 -85.53
C LEU A 159 -22.38 48.60 -84.28
N ASP A 160 -21.13 48.92 -83.95
CA ASP A 160 -20.46 48.37 -82.76
C ASP A 160 -21.14 48.84 -81.48
N GLN A 161 -21.64 50.08 -81.45
CA GLN A 161 -22.41 50.60 -80.31
C GLN A 161 -23.77 49.90 -80.18
N GLN A 162 -24.41 49.54 -81.30
CA GLN A 162 -25.62 48.71 -81.29
C GLN A 162 -25.32 47.29 -80.80
N PHE A 163 -24.24 46.65 -81.26
CA PHE A 163 -23.84 45.33 -80.77
C PHE A 163 -23.50 45.33 -79.28
N LEU A 164 -22.79 46.33 -78.77
CA LEU A 164 -22.51 46.45 -77.33
C LEU A 164 -23.79 46.58 -76.51
N SER A 165 -24.74 47.41 -76.94
CA SER A 165 -26.04 47.53 -76.25
C SER A 165 -26.86 46.23 -76.27
N LEU A 166 -26.74 45.44 -77.34
CA LEU A 166 -27.39 44.14 -77.48
C LEU A 166 -26.70 43.10 -76.56
N ILE A 167 -25.37 43.15 -76.47
CA ILE A 167 -24.57 42.31 -75.55
C ILE A 167 -24.96 42.64 -74.11
N ASP A 168 -25.00 43.91 -73.71
CA ASP A 168 -25.38 44.33 -72.35
C ASP A 168 -26.81 43.87 -71.98
N TYR A 169 -27.73 43.91 -72.94
CA TYR A 169 -29.09 43.40 -72.78
C TYR A 169 -29.12 41.88 -72.57
N TYR A 170 -28.40 41.11 -73.39
CA TYR A 170 -28.33 39.65 -73.24
C TYR A 170 -27.54 39.22 -72.00
N GLU A 171 -26.48 39.92 -71.61
CA GLU A 171 -25.75 39.68 -70.36
C GLU A 171 -26.65 39.93 -69.14
N SER A 172 -27.45 40.99 -69.16
CA SER A 172 -28.44 41.25 -68.13
C SER A 172 -29.48 40.13 -68.04
N GLN A 173 -29.98 39.64 -69.19
CA GLN A 173 -30.89 38.49 -69.23
C GLN A 173 -30.24 37.21 -68.70
N ILE A 174 -29.00 36.91 -69.10
CA ILE A 174 -28.26 35.73 -68.65
C ILE A 174 -28.02 35.80 -67.14
N ASN A 175 -27.66 36.97 -66.61
CA ASN A 175 -27.46 37.16 -65.18
C ASN A 175 -28.76 37.05 -64.40
N GLN A 176 -29.88 37.53 -64.95
CA GLN A 176 -31.21 37.33 -64.38
C GLN A 176 -31.59 35.85 -64.33
N MET A 177 -31.41 35.11 -65.43
CA MET A 177 -31.63 33.65 -65.47
C MET A 177 -30.70 32.88 -64.51
N LYS A 178 -29.42 33.25 -64.41
CA LYS A 178 -28.48 32.67 -63.43
C LYS A 178 -28.90 32.96 -61.99
N LYS A 179 -29.52 34.11 -61.73
CA LYS A 179 -30.05 34.46 -60.41
C LYS A 179 -31.30 33.64 -60.11
N GLU A 180 -32.21 33.49 -61.07
CA GLU A 180 -33.39 32.62 -60.96
C GLU A 180 -33.03 31.14 -60.77
N LEU A 181 -32.00 30.63 -61.44
CA LEU A 181 -31.49 29.27 -61.24
C LEU A 181 -30.87 29.08 -59.85
N ARG A 182 -30.20 30.09 -59.31
CA ARG A 182 -29.69 30.04 -57.92
C ARG A 182 -30.83 30.02 -56.91
N TYR A 183 -31.87 30.84 -57.11
CA TYR A 183 -33.05 30.80 -56.25
C TYR A 183 -33.83 29.47 -56.37
N LYS A 184 -33.92 28.87 -57.56
CA LYS A 184 -34.52 27.53 -57.76
C LYS A 184 -33.69 26.41 -57.14
N LYS A 185 -32.36 26.45 -57.24
CA LYS A 185 -31.48 25.46 -56.59
C LYS A 185 -31.60 25.48 -55.06
N ASP A 186 -31.89 26.64 -54.47
CA ASP A 186 -32.16 26.76 -53.03
C ASP A 186 -33.60 26.36 -52.64
N THR A 187 -34.55 26.28 -53.59
CA THR A 187 -35.93 25.82 -53.35
C THR A 187 -36.18 24.35 -53.70
N ASP A 188 -35.38 23.75 -54.59
CA ASP A 188 -35.47 22.34 -54.98
C ASP A 188 -34.96 21.36 -53.88
N HIS A 189 -34.47 21.86 -52.74
CA HIS A 189 -34.24 21.03 -51.54
C HIS A 189 -35.51 20.75 -50.72
N VAL A 190 -36.68 21.27 -51.12
CA VAL A 190 -37.93 21.08 -50.34
C VAL A 190 -39.04 20.33 -51.11
N GLN A 191 -38.93 20.05 -52.41
CA GLN A 191 -39.98 19.27 -53.08
C GLN A 191 -39.53 18.56 -54.36
N GLY A 192 -39.50 17.21 -54.32
CA GLY A 192 -39.41 16.40 -55.54
C GLY A 192 -38.86 14.99 -55.35
N GLU A 193 -39.71 14.05 -54.95
CA GLU A 193 -39.49 12.62 -55.25
C GLU A 193 -39.46 12.40 -56.77
N GLY A 194 -38.50 11.60 -57.26
CA GLY A 194 -38.65 10.92 -58.55
C GLY A 194 -37.43 10.88 -59.47
N LYS A 195 -36.63 9.81 -59.31
CA LYS A 195 -35.86 9.12 -60.37
C LYS A 195 -35.01 9.97 -61.34
N GLY A 196 -33.73 10.11 -60.99
CA GLY A 196 -32.62 10.20 -61.94
C GLY A 196 -31.50 9.27 -61.45
N LYS A 197 -31.27 8.17 -62.18
CA LYS A 197 -30.12 7.29 -61.95
C LYS A 197 -28.84 8.00 -62.40
N GLU A 198 -27.74 7.57 -61.78
CA GLU A 198 -26.37 7.68 -62.26
C GLU A 198 -25.78 9.09 -62.27
N GLU A 199 -25.23 9.48 -61.13
CA GLU A 199 -23.81 9.86 -60.94
C GLU A 199 -23.66 10.35 -59.49
N PHE A 200 -22.53 10.07 -58.85
CA PHE A 200 -22.24 10.30 -57.41
C PHE A 200 -22.65 9.19 -56.42
N PHE A 201 -22.26 7.95 -56.71
CA PHE A 201 -21.88 7.02 -55.65
C PHE A 201 -20.37 6.79 -55.69
N ASN A 202 -19.59 7.76 -55.20
CA ASN A 202 -18.25 7.47 -54.70
C ASN A 202 -18.43 6.69 -53.39
N LEU A 203 -18.43 5.37 -53.53
CA LEU A 203 -18.72 4.40 -52.48
C LEU A 203 -17.58 4.20 -51.45
N ASP A 204 -16.60 5.09 -51.38
CA ASP A 204 -15.44 4.96 -50.48
C ASP A 204 -15.65 5.54 -49.07
N ALA A 205 -16.77 6.25 -48.82
CA ALA A 205 -17.10 6.77 -47.49
C ALA A 205 -18.05 5.86 -46.67
N THR A 206 -18.70 4.89 -47.32
CA THR A 206 -19.66 3.95 -46.71
C THR A 206 -19.11 3.10 -45.56
N PRO A 207 -17.84 2.61 -45.59
CA PRO A 207 -17.29 1.80 -44.50
C PRO A 207 -17.15 2.57 -43.18
N ASN A 208 -16.79 3.86 -43.26
CA ASN A 208 -16.54 4.69 -42.08
C ASN A 208 -17.84 5.08 -41.37
N TYR A 209 -18.89 5.42 -42.13
CA TYR A 209 -20.23 5.64 -41.55
C TYR A 209 -20.83 4.35 -40.97
N ARG A 210 -20.59 3.19 -41.59
CA ARG A 210 -21.03 1.90 -41.04
C ARG A 210 -20.29 1.54 -39.74
N ALA A 211 -18.98 1.80 -39.67
CA ALA A 211 -18.20 1.61 -38.46
C ALA A 211 -18.64 2.56 -37.34
N LEU A 212 -18.90 3.82 -37.67
CA LEU A 212 -19.41 4.82 -36.72
C LEU A 212 -20.80 4.47 -36.20
N LEU A 213 -21.72 4.05 -37.08
CA LEU A 213 -23.05 3.59 -36.68
C LEU A 213 -22.97 2.33 -35.80
N THR A 214 -22.06 1.40 -36.10
CA THR A 214 -21.84 0.20 -35.28
C THR A 214 -21.24 0.57 -33.92
N SER A 215 -20.32 1.54 -33.87
CA SER A 215 -19.77 2.09 -32.63
C SER A 215 -20.85 2.73 -31.77
N PHE A 216 -21.72 3.57 -32.36
CA PHE A 216 -22.83 4.17 -31.62
C PHE A 216 -23.84 3.12 -31.16
N GLN A 217 -24.11 2.10 -31.96
CA GLN A 217 -24.99 1.00 -31.58
C GLN A 217 -24.40 0.20 -30.40
N ASN A 218 -23.10 -0.07 -30.40
CA ASN A 218 -22.41 -0.75 -29.29
C ASN A 218 -22.40 0.10 -28.02
N GLN A 219 -22.13 1.41 -28.12
CA GLN A 219 -22.21 2.33 -26.98
C GLN A 219 -23.62 2.37 -26.37
N LEU A 220 -24.67 2.27 -27.21
CA LEU A 220 -26.05 2.25 -26.75
C LEU A 220 -26.40 0.95 -26.00
N ILE A 221 -25.88 -0.18 -26.47
CA ILE A 221 -26.01 -1.49 -25.81
C ILE A 221 -25.26 -1.49 -24.47
N GLU A 222 -24.03 -1.00 -24.42
CA GLU A 222 -23.24 -0.91 -23.18
C GLU A 222 -23.86 0.05 -22.16
N ALA A 223 -24.36 1.20 -22.60
CA ALA A 223 -25.05 2.14 -21.73
C ALA A 223 -26.33 1.52 -21.16
N LYS A 224 -27.06 0.74 -21.95
CA LYS A 224 -28.24 0.01 -21.50
C LYS A 224 -27.89 -1.06 -20.47
N ALA A 225 -26.83 -1.84 -20.70
CA ALA A 225 -26.35 -2.84 -19.75
C ALA A 225 -25.88 -2.21 -18.43
N ARG A 226 -25.17 -1.08 -18.48
CA ARG A 226 -24.80 -0.30 -17.28
C ARG A 226 -26.01 0.22 -16.52
N ASN A 227 -27.04 0.71 -17.21
CA ASN A 227 -28.27 1.13 -16.57
C ASN A 227 -29.01 -0.03 -15.90
N GLU A 228 -29.07 -1.20 -16.54
CA GLU A 228 -29.66 -2.40 -15.94
C GLU A 228 -28.90 -2.83 -14.68
N GLN A 229 -27.56 -2.80 -14.71
CA GLN A 229 -26.71 -3.08 -13.55
C GLN A 229 -26.97 -2.09 -12.39
N LEU A 230 -26.99 -0.79 -12.68
CA LEU A 230 -27.28 0.24 -11.68
C LEU A 230 -28.69 0.11 -11.12
N MET A 231 -29.67 -0.31 -11.92
CA MET A 231 -31.03 -0.61 -11.44
C MET A 231 -31.04 -1.79 -10.49
N CYS A 232 -30.31 -2.88 -10.78
CA CYS A 232 -30.16 -3.99 -9.85
C CYS A 232 -29.52 -3.54 -8.52
N GLU A 233 -28.42 -2.79 -8.58
CA GLU A 233 -27.77 -2.25 -7.38
C GLU A 233 -28.71 -1.34 -6.58
N ASN A 234 -29.49 -0.49 -7.24
CA ASN A 234 -30.48 0.36 -6.57
C ASN A 234 -31.56 -0.48 -5.87
N THR A 235 -32.02 -1.56 -6.51
CA THR A 235 -32.99 -2.46 -5.89
C THR A 235 -32.42 -3.19 -4.67
N ASP A 236 -31.13 -3.55 -4.71
CA ASP A 236 -30.48 -4.23 -3.58
C ASP A 236 -30.20 -3.26 -2.44
N LEU A 237 -29.71 -2.06 -2.72
CA LEU A 237 -29.56 -0.98 -1.73
C LEU A 237 -30.92 -0.63 -1.08
N LYS A 238 -32.01 -0.66 -1.84
CA LYS A 238 -33.35 -0.45 -1.30
C LYS A 238 -33.78 -1.57 -0.35
N LYS A 239 -33.50 -2.84 -0.68
CA LYS A 239 -33.75 -3.97 0.24
C LYS A 239 -32.91 -3.85 1.51
N ASP A 240 -31.64 -3.46 1.39
CA ASP A 240 -30.76 -3.23 2.54
C ASP A 240 -31.26 -2.11 3.45
N LEU A 241 -31.82 -1.04 2.87
CA LEU A 241 -32.49 0.03 3.62
C LEU A 241 -33.75 -0.47 4.35
N GLU A 242 -34.52 -1.38 3.74
CA GLU A 242 -35.72 -1.97 4.34
C GLU A 242 -35.39 -2.98 5.47
N ILE A 243 -34.22 -3.63 5.43
CA ILE A 243 -33.76 -4.58 6.47
C ILE A 243 -33.15 -3.84 7.67
N ARG A 244 -32.81 -2.55 7.54
CA ARG A 244 -32.24 -1.76 8.65
C ARG A 244 -33.32 -1.50 9.73
N PRO A 245 -33.05 -1.78 11.02
CA PRO A 245 -34.00 -1.51 12.10
C PRO A 245 -34.41 -0.03 12.12
N ALA A 246 -35.71 0.24 12.08
CA ALA A 246 -36.22 1.60 11.99
C ALA A 246 -35.85 2.41 13.24
N ALA A 247 -35.55 3.70 13.08
CA ALA A 247 -35.17 4.59 14.19
C ALA A 247 -36.20 4.61 15.35
N GLN A 248 -37.44 4.23 15.06
CA GLN A 248 -38.52 4.10 16.04
C GLN A 248 -38.36 2.87 16.95
N GLU A 249 -37.87 1.74 16.42
CA GLU A 249 -37.57 0.52 17.17
C GLU A 249 -36.35 0.71 18.08
N LEU A 250 -35.34 1.44 17.58
CA LEU A 250 -34.19 1.84 18.39
C LEU A 250 -34.60 2.78 19.54
N LYS A 251 -35.53 3.71 19.29
CA LYS A 251 -36.11 4.58 20.33
C LYS A 251 -36.89 3.78 21.37
N LEU A 252 -37.66 2.77 20.95
CA LEU A 252 -38.39 1.87 21.84
C LEU A 252 -37.43 1.06 22.73
N CYS A 253 -36.37 0.46 22.15
CA CYS A 253 -35.32 -0.22 22.91
C CYS A 253 -34.65 0.73 23.92
N LYS A 254 -34.31 1.96 23.51
CA LYS A 254 -33.69 2.97 24.39
C LYS A 254 -34.62 3.39 25.54
N GLN A 255 -35.93 3.47 25.28
CA GLN A 255 -36.92 3.76 26.33
C GLN A 255 -37.10 2.61 27.32
N GLN A 256 -37.08 1.36 26.84
CA GLN A 256 -37.14 0.17 27.70
C GLN A 256 -35.91 0.09 28.61
N VAL A 257 -34.71 0.34 28.08
CA VAL A 257 -33.47 0.39 28.86
C VAL A 257 -33.55 1.47 29.96
N LYS A 258 -34.00 2.69 29.64
CA LYS A 258 -34.19 3.76 30.63
C LYS A 258 -35.21 3.41 31.72
N LYS A 259 -36.26 2.64 31.41
CA LYS A 259 -37.23 2.18 32.42
C LYS A 259 -36.59 1.16 33.37
N LEU A 260 -35.79 0.24 32.85
CA LEU A 260 -35.08 -0.76 33.64
C LEU A 260 -34.02 -0.11 34.56
N GLU A 261 -33.27 0.87 34.05
CA GLU A 261 -32.32 1.65 34.86
C GLU A 261 -32.98 2.41 36.01
N LYS A 262 -34.14 3.03 35.78
CA LYS A 262 -34.90 3.72 36.84
C LYS A 262 -35.40 2.74 37.91
N MET A 263 -35.80 1.53 37.51
CA MET A 263 -36.25 0.50 38.43
C MET A 263 -35.09 -0.03 39.29
N LEU A 264 -33.92 -0.23 38.67
CA LEU A 264 -32.68 -0.63 39.35
C LEU A 264 -32.25 0.42 40.38
N LYS A 265 -32.26 1.71 40.02
CA LYS A 265 -31.87 2.81 40.90
C LYS A 265 -32.79 2.97 42.12
N LYS A 266 -34.08 2.66 41.97
CA LYS A 266 -35.03 2.61 43.11
C LYS A 266 -34.72 1.44 44.04
N ASN A 267 -34.42 0.26 43.47
CA ASN A 267 -34.17 -0.95 44.25
C ASN A 267 -32.90 -0.85 45.11
N ILE A 268 -31.85 -0.21 44.58
CA ILE A 268 -30.60 0.07 45.30
C ILE A 268 -30.82 1.01 46.50
N LYS A 269 -31.72 2.00 46.38
CA LYS A 269 -32.04 2.92 47.49
C LYS A 269 -32.79 2.23 48.62
N SER A 270 -33.68 1.29 48.33
CA SER A 270 -34.41 0.50 49.33
C SER A 270 -33.52 -0.48 50.10
N TYR A 271 -32.43 -0.97 49.50
CA TYR A 271 -31.50 -1.91 50.16
C TYR A 271 -30.53 -1.24 51.14
N GLY A 272 -30.39 0.10 51.12
CA GLY A 272 -29.48 0.85 52.00
C GLY A 272 -29.97 1.04 53.44
N ILE A 273 -31.23 0.72 53.75
CA ILE A 273 -31.86 1.07 55.04
C ILE A 273 -31.87 -0.11 56.04
N ILE A 274 -31.63 -1.35 55.61
CA ILE A 274 -31.91 -2.55 56.44
C ILE A 274 -30.67 -3.12 57.16
N ARG A 275 -29.44 -2.68 56.85
CA ARG A 275 -28.21 -3.29 57.40
C ARG A 275 -27.65 -2.51 58.59
N GLY A 276 -28.36 -2.53 59.71
CA GLY A 276 -27.90 -1.90 60.94
C GLY A 276 -28.50 -2.47 62.20
N GLU A 277 -28.27 -3.75 62.54
CA GLU A 277 -28.31 -4.18 63.95
C GLU A 277 -27.65 -5.55 64.22
N LYS A 278 -26.57 -5.48 65.00
CA LYS A 278 -26.00 -6.37 66.03
C LYS A 278 -25.83 -7.90 65.85
N VAL A 279 -24.57 -8.28 66.06
CA VAL A 279 -23.99 -9.54 66.55
C VAL A 279 -24.45 -9.90 67.97
N LYS A 280 -24.65 -11.19 68.27
CA LYS A 280 -24.37 -11.79 69.58
C LYS A 280 -23.95 -13.25 69.45
N ALA A 281 -22.86 -13.58 70.14
CA ALA A 281 -22.15 -14.86 70.18
C ALA A 281 -22.86 -15.92 71.05
N ASN A 282 -22.50 -17.19 70.87
CA ASN A 282 -22.17 -18.06 72.00
C ASN A 282 -21.29 -19.25 71.59
N ASN A 283 -20.36 -19.58 72.49
CA ASN A 283 -19.35 -20.64 72.42
C ASN A 283 -19.86 -21.98 72.98
N GLU A 284 -18.99 -23.00 72.88
CA GLU A 284 -18.75 -24.19 73.76
C GLU A 284 -18.73 -25.51 72.97
N SER A 285 -17.52 -26.09 72.77
CA SER A 285 -16.96 -27.33 73.37
C SER A 285 -17.64 -28.60 72.85
N GLU A 286 -16.98 -29.67 72.39
CA GLU A 286 -15.99 -30.51 73.06
C GLU A 286 -15.47 -31.59 72.07
N SER A 287 -14.42 -32.33 72.44
CA SER A 287 -13.72 -33.37 71.67
C SER A 287 -14.56 -34.61 71.31
N MET A 288 -14.21 -35.34 70.22
CA MET A 288 -13.82 -36.77 70.19
C MET A 288 -13.87 -37.42 68.77
N THR A 289 -12.92 -38.32 68.49
CA THR A 289 -12.94 -39.43 67.48
C THR A 289 -12.90 -39.17 65.96
N GLY A 290 -12.13 -40.02 65.24
CA GLY A 290 -11.73 -39.85 63.84
C GLY A 290 -12.82 -39.89 62.75
N GLU A 291 -14.06 -40.26 63.07
CA GLU A 291 -15.21 -40.09 62.15
C GLU A 291 -15.72 -38.64 62.12
N ASP A 292 -15.48 -37.87 63.20
CA ASP A 292 -15.85 -36.45 63.27
C ASP A 292 -14.92 -35.56 62.44
N GLN A 293 -13.73 -36.00 62.02
CA GLN A 293 -12.90 -35.23 61.08
C GLN A 293 -13.47 -35.26 59.66
N LEU A 294 -14.00 -36.40 59.22
CA LEU A 294 -14.65 -36.50 57.91
C LEU A 294 -15.99 -35.76 57.94
N GLN A 295 -16.73 -35.85 59.04
CA GLN A 295 -18.01 -35.15 59.19
C GLN A 295 -17.83 -33.64 59.43
N ALA A 296 -16.80 -33.20 60.17
CA ALA A 296 -16.42 -31.79 60.29
C ALA A 296 -15.82 -31.25 58.98
N GLY A 297 -15.08 -32.07 58.24
CA GLY A 297 -14.62 -31.79 56.88
C GLY A 297 -15.79 -31.57 55.93
N CYS A 298 -16.74 -32.51 55.88
CA CYS A 298 -17.97 -32.39 55.10
C CYS A 298 -18.83 -31.19 55.53
N ARG A 299 -18.93 -30.87 56.83
CA ARG A 299 -19.59 -29.65 57.30
C ARG A 299 -18.86 -28.38 56.85
N ARG A 300 -17.52 -28.37 56.84
CA ARG A 300 -16.73 -27.25 56.32
C ARG A 300 -16.90 -27.11 54.80
N TYR A 301 -16.89 -28.22 54.05
CA TYR A 301 -17.16 -28.19 52.61
C TYR A 301 -18.59 -27.72 52.31
N LEU A 302 -19.60 -28.21 53.04
CA LEU A 302 -20.98 -27.72 52.94
C LEU A 302 -21.13 -26.24 53.33
N GLN A 303 -20.37 -25.75 54.32
CA GLN A 303 -20.32 -24.32 54.65
C GLN A 303 -19.64 -23.49 53.57
N VAL A 304 -18.60 -24.00 52.92
CA VAL A 304 -17.94 -23.32 51.81
C VAL A 304 -18.84 -23.31 50.58
N LEU A 305 -19.45 -24.44 50.23
CA LEU A 305 -20.39 -24.56 49.12
C LEU A 305 -21.64 -23.69 49.36
N SER A 306 -22.18 -23.65 50.57
CA SER A 306 -23.31 -22.75 50.89
C SER A 306 -22.92 -21.27 50.91
N LYS A 307 -21.68 -20.92 51.30
CA LYS A 307 -21.17 -19.55 51.14
C LYS A 307 -21.01 -19.17 49.67
N ILE A 308 -20.45 -20.03 48.85
CA ILE A 308 -20.32 -19.82 47.40
C ILE A 308 -21.71 -19.71 46.76
N ASP A 309 -22.63 -20.61 47.12
CA ASP A 309 -24.00 -20.59 46.65
C ASP A 309 -24.74 -19.32 47.09
N SER A 310 -24.48 -18.79 48.29
CA SER A 310 -25.04 -17.51 48.74
C SER A 310 -24.50 -16.30 47.95
N VAL A 311 -23.28 -16.40 47.41
CA VAL A 311 -22.68 -15.36 46.54
C VAL A 311 -23.30 -15.43 45.14
N ILE A 312 -23.53 -16.63 44.60
CA ILE A 312 -24.14 -16.84 43.28
C ILE A 312 -25.64 -16.53 43.31
N SER A 313 -26.34 -16.94 44.38
CA SER A 313 -27.76 -16.70 44.61
C SER A 313 -28.06 -15.30 45.18
N SER A 314 -27.02 -14.47 45.39
CA SER A 314 -27.20 -13.10 45.83
C SER A 314 -28.00 -12.31 44.77
N PRO A 315 -29.01 -11.52 45.15
CA PRO A 315 -29.79 -10.69 44.22
C PRO A 315 -28.96 -9.59 43.51
N ARG A 316 -27.68 -9.46 43.87
CA ARG A 316 -26.70 -8.58 43.25
C ARG A 316 -25.83 -9.28 42.19
N ALA A 317 -25.95 -10.60 42.02
CA ALA A 317 -25.25 -11.37 41.01
C ALA A 317 -25.94 -11.24 39.63
N PRO A 318 -25.20 -11.25 38.51
CA PRO A 318 -25.76 -11.05 37.18
C PRO A 318 -26.83 -12.10 36.83
N LEU A 319 -28.05 -11.65 36.53
CA LEU A 319 -29.25 -12.46 36.24
C LEU A 319 -29.12 -13.43 35.05
N VAL A 320 -28.04 -13.37 34.28
CA VAL A 320 -27.80 -14.24 33.11
C VAL A 320 -27.52 -15.69 33.54
N ILE A 321 -27.02 -15.91 34.76
CA ILE A 321 -26.57 -17.21 35.25
C ILE A 321 -27.75 -18.17 35.49
N TYR A 322 -28.92 -17.66 35.88
CA TYR A 322 -30.04 -18.51 36.31
C TYR A 322 -30.96 -18.99 35.17
N LYS A 323 -30.79 -18.53 33.93
CA LYS A 323 -31.69 -18.87 32.82
C LYS A 323 -31.23 -20.05 31.94
N ARG A 324 -29.98 -20.52 32.04
CA ARG A 324 -29.47 -21.57 31.12
C ARG A 324 -29.61 -23.00 31.66
N SER A 325 -29.99 -23.21 32.92
CA SER A 325 -30.05 -24.55 33.52
C SER A 325 -31.40 -25.28 33.38
N LYS A 326 -32.40 -24.71 32.69
CA LYS A 326 -33.64 -25.43 32.34
C LYS A 326 -33.66 -25.81 30.85
N GLY A 327 -32.80 -26.78 30.50
CA GLY A 327 -32.83 -27.56 29.26
C GLY A 327 -32.63 -29.05 29.61
N PRO A 328 -33.16 -29.99 28.81
CA PRO A 328 -33.63 -31.29 29.28
C PRO A 328 -32.50 -32.17 29.83
N VAL A 329 -32.59 -32.49 31.12
CA VAL A 329 -31.68 -33.42 31.80
C VAL A 329 -32.02 -34.84 31.34
N GLN A 330 -31.07 -35.46 30.64
CA GLN A 330 -31.05 -36.89 30.37
C GLN A 330 -30.94 -37.65 31.69
N ASN A 331 -31.90 -38.55 31.89
CA ASN A 331 -31.95 -39.51 32.99
C ASN A 331 -30.62 -40.28 33.11
N TYR A 332 -29.94 -40.11 34.24
CA TYR A 332 -29.14 -41.17 34.84
C TYR A 332 -29.72 -41.44 36.23
N MET A 333 -30.32 -42.63 36.36
CA MET A 333 -30.67 -43.23 37.65
C MET A 333 -29.43 -43.26 38.55
N LYS A 334 -29.54 -42.68 39.75
CA LYS A 334 -28.77 -43.11 40.91
C LYS A 334 -29.67 -43.13 42.14
N GLU A 335 -29.85 -44.33 42.66
CA GLU A 335 -30.36 -44.62 44.00
C GLU A 335 -29.58 -43.87 45.08
N ASN A 336 -30.29 -43.57 46.16
CA ASN A 336 -29.89 -42.82 47.36
C ASN A 336 -30.12 -41.30 47.26
N GLY A 337 -31.36 -40.93 47.59
CA GLY A 337 -31.88 -39.57 47.62
C GLY A 337 -31.17 -38.68 48.63
N GLN A 338 -30.17 -37.95 48.13
CA GLN A 338 -29.84 -36.62 48.62
C GLN A 338 -29.17 -35.86 47.46
N GLU A 339 -30.00 -35.23 46.61
CA GLU A 339 -29.52 -34.28 45.61
C GLU A 339 -28.68 -33.22 46.32
N CYS A 340 -27.36 -33.22 46.12
CA CYS A 340 -26.54 -32.11 46.54
C CYS A 340 -26.96 -30.93 45.67
N GLY A 341 -27.72 -29.99 46.23
CA GLY A 341 -28.19 -28.77 45.55
C GLY A 341 -27.07 -27.79 45.16
N PHE A 342 -25.87 -28.28 44.85
CA PHE A 342 -24.67 -27.55 44.49
C PHE A 342 -24.12 -27.96 43.12
N GLU A 343 -24.83 -28.80 42.36
CA GLU A 343 -24.41 -29.25 41.01
C GLU A 343 -24.25 -28.09 40.01
N HIS A 344 -24.91 -26.97 40.25
CA HIS A 344 -24.75 -25.75 39.45
C HIS A 344 -23.49 -24.94 39.79
N LEU A 345 -22.83 -25.22 40.93
CA LEU A 345 -21.66 -24.44 41.36
C LEU A 345 -20.44 -24.64 40.45
N PRO A 346 -19.99 -25.88 40.12
CA PRO A 346 -18.80 -26.06 39.31
C PRO A 346 -18.89 -25.42 37.91
N PRO A 347 -19.98 -25.62 37.13
CA PRO A 347 -20.12 -24.97 35.83
C PRO A 347 -20.18 -23.43 35.92
N THR A 348 -20.75 -22.89 37.00
CA THR A 348 -20.84 -21.44 37.21
C THR A 348 -19.46 -20.85 37.55
N VAL A 349 -18.68 -21.53 38.37
CA VAL A 349 -17.32 -21.10 38.75
C VAL A 349 -16.37 -21.21 37.56
N GLU A 350 -16.46 -22.27 36.76
CA GLU A 350 -15.70 -22.40 35.50
C GLU A 350 -16.04 -21.25 34.54
N MET A 351 -17.32 -20.95 34.35
CA MET A 351 -17.74 -19.81 33.53
C MET A 351 -17.23 -18.46 34.06
N TRP A 352 -17.21 -18.24 35.38
CA TRP A 352 -16.65 -17.01 35.96
C TRP A 352 -15.13 -16.93 35.75
N ALA A 353 -14.42 -18.06 35.83
CA ALA A 353 -13.00 -18.11 35.52
C ALA A 353 -12.74 -17.78 34.04
N ASP A 354 -13.54 -18.30 33.11
CA ASP A 354 -13.47 -17.98 31.68
C ASP A 354 -13.80 -16.49 31.41
N GLN A 355 -14.78 -15.93 32.13
CA GLN A 355 -15.11 -14.51 32.06
C GLN A 355 -13.97 -13.61 32.57
N LEU A 356 -13.29 -14.02 33.65
CA LEU A 356 -12.11 -13.31 34.16
C LEU A 356 -10.92 -13.40 33.21
N MET A 357 -10.71 -14.56 32.57
CA MET A 357 -9.67 -14.74 31.55
C MET A 357 -9.94 -13.89 30.31
N SER A 358 -11.17 -13.92 29.78
CA SER A 358 -11.57 -13.10 28.63
C SER A 358 -11.54 -11.60 28.92
N LEU A 359 -11.67 -11.18 30.19
CA LEU A 359 -11.50 -9.78 30.58
C LEU A 359 -10.06 -9.27 30.31
N LYS A 360 -9.07 -10.13 30.56
CA LYS A 360 -7.66 -9.82 30.28
C LYS A 360 -7.40 -9.72 28.77
N ASP A 361 -8.00 -10.61 28.00
CA ASP A 361 -7.93 -10.60 26.54
C ASP A 361 -8.64 -9.38 25.93
N LEU A 362 -9.79 -9.00 26.50
CA LEU A 362 -10.53 -7.80 26.12
C LEU A 362 -9.72 -6.54 26.40
N HIS A 363 -9.09 -6.43 27.57
CA HIS A 363 -8.20 -5.31 27.89
C HIS A 363 -7.00 -5.25 26.94
N GLY A 364 -6.40 -6.38 26.59
CA GLY A 364 -5.34 -6.44 25.58
C GLY A 364 -5.81 -5.98 24.19
N SER A 365 -7.02 -6.39 23.79
CA SER A 365 -7.62 -5.99 22.52
C SER A 365 -7.99 -4.52 22.49
N LEU A 366 -8.53 -3.99 23.60
CA LEU A 366 -8.89 -2.58 23.74
C LEU A 366 -7.65 -1.68 23.76
N ARG A 367 -6.54 -2.14 24.35
CA ARG A 367 -5.25 -1.45 24.27
C ARG A 367 -4.69 -1.42 22.85
N LYS A 368 -4.83 -2.51 22.08
CA LYS A 368 -4.47 -2.50 20.64
C LYS A 368 -5.31 -1.48 19.88
N LEU A 369 -6.62 -1.49 20.13
CA LEU A 369 -7.56 -0.55 19.52
C LEU A 369 -7.24 0.91 19.91
N SER A 370 -6.85 1.17 21.16
CA SER A 370 -6.49 2.52 21.61
C SER A 370 -5.23 3.03 20.90
N VAL A 371 -4.23 2.16 20.70
CA VAL A 371 -3.01 2.49 19.94
C VAL A 371 -3.33 2.75 18.46
N GLU A 372 -4.24 1.98 17.87
CA GLU A 372 -4.62 2.12 16.46
C GLU A 372 -5.48 3.37 16.21
N LEU A 373 -6.42 3.69 17.11
CA LEU A 373 -7.32 4.83 16.96
C LEU A 373 -6.72 6.16 17.47
N VAL A 374 -5.85 6.10 18.48
CA VAL A 374 -5.23 7.27 19.13
C VAL A 374 -3.72 7.07 19.37
N PRO A 375 -2.89 7.07 18.29
CA PRO A 375 -1.45 6.75 18.38
C PRO A 375 -0.62 7.74 19.21
N TRP A 376 -1.15 8.93 19.47
CA TRP A 376 -0.46 10.04 20.15
C TRP A 376 -0.53 9.95 21.69
N HIS A 377 -1.36 9.05 22.23
CA HIS A 377 -1.41 8.76 23.67
C HIS A 377 -0.61 7.50 23.98
N THR A 378 0.71 7.57 23.87
CA THR A 378 1.58 6.59 24.52
C THR A 378 1.75 6.96 25.99
N VAL A 379 0.70 6.78 26.79
CA VAL A 379 0.90 6.72 28.24
C VAL A 379 1.37 5.30 28.53
N ASP A 380 2.69 5.16 28.70
CA ASP A 380 3.34 3.98 29.24
C ASP A 380 2.77 3.68 30.62
N THR A 381 1.64 2.98 30.65
CA THR A 381 1.08 2.47 31.89
C THR A 381 1.72 1.11 32.11
N PRO A 382 2.49 0.93 33.19
CA PRO A 382 3.27 -0.29 33.40
C PRO A 382 2.37 -1.52 33.30
N ASN A 383 2.91 -2.61 32.75
CA ASN A 383 2.23 -3.90 32.69
C ASN A 383 1.60 -4.22 34.05
N ILE A 384 0.27 -4.08 34.15
CA ILE A 384 -0.48 -4.40 35.35
C ILE A 384 -0.52 -5.93 35.39
N THR A 385 0.43 -6.49 36.12
CA THR A 385 0.68 -7.94 36.11
C THR A 385 -0.39 -8.73 36.84
N GLU A 386 -1.28 -8.14 37.67
CA GLU A 386 -2.05 -8.95 38.62
C GLU A 386 -3.57 -8.76 38.73
N CYS A 387 -4.20 -7.71 38.20
CA CYS A 387 -5.67 -7.70 38.12
C CYS A 387 -6.17 -6.62 37.16
N VAL A 388 -6.79 -7.01 36.05
CA VAL A 388 -7.52 -6.06 35.19
C VAL A 388 -8.88 -5.85 35.84
N ARG A 389 -9.19 -4.61 36.23
CA ARG A 389 -10.52 -4.28 36.77
C ARG A 389 -11.41 -3.72 35.67
N VAL A 390 -12.72 -3.85 35.85
CA VAL A 390 -13.71 -3.37 34.88
C VAL A 390 -13.67 -1.84 34.78
N GLU A 391 -13.30 -1.16 35.87
CA GLU A 391 -13.09 0.29 35.91
C GLU A 391 -11.94 0.73 34.98
N ASP A 392 -10.89 -0.07 34.85
CA ASP A 392 -9.74 0.24 34.00
C ASP A 392 -10.12 0.11 32.50
N LEU A 393 -10.95 -0.89 32.17
CA LEU A 393 -11.56 -1.04 30.84
C LEU A 393 -12.49 0.12 30.50
N GLN A 394 -13.34 0.50 31.45
CA GLN A 394 -14.26 1.62 31.29
C GLN A 394 -13.49 2.93 31.07
N PHE A 395 -12.40 3.16 31.80
CA PHE A 395 -11.54 4.32 31.59
C PHE A 395 -10.95 4.38 30.18
N ILE A 396 -10.45 3.26 29.65
CA ILE A 396 -9.91 3.21 28.27
C ILE A 396 -11.02 3.49 27.26
N VAL A 397 -12.22 2.91 27.43
CA VAL A 397 -13.37 3.16 26.54
C VAL A 397 -13.81 4.62 26.61
N ASP A 398 -13.95 5.18 27.80
CA ASP A 398 -14.35 6.57 28.02
C ASP A 398 -13.30 7.53 27.43
N THR A 399 -12.00 7.21 27.56
CA THR A 399 -10.91 7.97 26.94
C THR A 399 -10.98 7.90 25.41
N ILE A 400 -11.20 6.71 24.83
CA ILE A 400 -11.37 6.57 23.37
C ILE A 400 -12.61 7.33 22.91
N LEU A 401 -13.72 7.26 23.64
CA LEU A 401 -14.97 7.96 23.30
C LEU A 401 -14.82 9.47 23.40
N GLU A 402 -14.19 9.98 24.46
CA GLU A 402 -13.91 11.40 24.62
C GLU A 402 -12.97 11.90 23.51
N GLU A 403 -11.97 11.12 23.11
CA GLU A 403 -11.08 11.46 22.00
C GLU A 403 -11.73 11.35 20.62
N VAL A 404 -12.62 10.38 20.39
CA VAL A 404 -13.42 10.29 19.15
C VAL A 404 -14.43 11.43 19.07
N GLU A 405 -15.07 11.79 20.18
CA GLU A 405 -15.97 12.94 20.27
C GLU A 405 -15.20 14.27 20.15
N ASN A 406 -13.96 14.32 20.65
CA ASN A 406 -13.00 15.40 20.40
C ASN A 406 -12.50 15.38 18.94
N LYS A 407 -12.45 14.27 18.20
CA LYS A 407 -12.22 14.34 16.74
C LYS A 407 -13.42 14.91 15.99
N GLU A 408 -14.64 14.77 16.51
CA GLU A 408 -15.82 15.46 15.95
C GLU A 408 -15.87 16.96 16.32
N LYS A 409 -15.38 17.36 17.51
CA LYS A 409 -15.43 18.77 17.98
C LYS A 409 -14.12 19.56 17.80
N ASN A 410 -12.98 18.90 17.97
CA ASN A 410 -11.61 19.34 17.72
C ASN A 410 -11.04 18.68 16.45
N GLY A 411 -11.92 18.28 15.52
CA GLY A 411 -11.58 18.24 14.11
C GLY A 411 -11.17 19.65 13.71
N GLN A 412 -9.94 20.01 14.04
CA GLN A 412 -9.25 21.18 13.57
C GLN A 412 -8.95 20.91 12.09
N MET A 413 -10.00 20.84 11.27
CA MET A 413 -9.92 21.38 9.94
C MET A 413 -9.50 22.82 10.19
N PRO A 414 -8.24 23.20 9.88
CA PRO A 414 -7.84 24.58 10.03
C PRO A 414 -8.90 25.39 9.31
N SER A 415 -9.32 26.53 9.89
CA SER A 415 -10.32 27.38 9.23
C SER A 415 -9.98 27.48 7.75
N LEU A 416 -10.97 27.48 6.86
CA LEU A 416 -10.72 27.48 5.40
C LEU A 416 -9.63 28.51 5.02
N GLN A 417 -9.60 29.66 5.72
CA GLN A 417 -8.56 30.68 5.65
C GLN A 417 -7.14 30.21 6.03
N THR A 418 -6.97 29.44 7.09
CA THR A 418 -5.69 28.86 7.51
C THR A 418 -5.22 27.81 6.50
N LEU A 419 -6.12 26.97 5.98
CA LEU A 419 -5.78 26.03 4.90
C LEU A 419 -5.35 26.76 3.62
N TYR A 420 -6.08 27.81 3.23
CA TYR A 420 -5.69 28.66 2.11
C TYR A 420 -4.37 29.38 2.36
N ALA A 421 -4.09 29.81 3.58
CA ALA A 421 -2.81 30.44 3.94
C ALA A 421 -1.65 29.43 3.84
N ILE A 422 -1.84 28.19 4.29
CA ILE A 422 -0.85 27.12 4.17
C ILE A 422 -0.61 26.77 2.70
N VAL A 423 -1.69 26.59 1.92
CA VAL A 423 -1.59 26.31 0.48
C VAL A 423 -0.89 27.46 -0.25
N SER A 424 -1.23 28.71 0.06
CA SER A 424 -0.57 29.90 -0.51
C SER A 424 0.91 29.99 -0.11
N HIS A 425 1.25 29.60 1.12
CA HIS A 425 2.63 29.56 1.57
C HIS A 425 3.46 28.56 0.76
N PHE A 426 2.96 27.34 0.55
CA PHE A 426 3.66 26.34 -0.27
C PHE A 426 3.72 26.73 -1.76
N GLN A 427 2.67 27.37 -2.28
CA GLN A 427 2.70 27.94 -3.63
C GLN A 427 3.77 29.02 -3.79
N LYS A 428 3.98 29.88 -2.79
CA LYS A 428 5.08 30.87 -2.80
C LYS A 428 6.45 30.24 -2.58
N LEU A 429 6.57 29.27 -1.68
CA LEU A 429 7.84 28.61 -1.37
C LEU A 429 8.41 27.87 -2.57
N PHE A 430 7.53 27.21 -3.33
CA PHE A 430 7.91 26.46 -4.53
C PHE A 430 7.75 27.26 -5.83
N ASP A 431 7.31 28.52 -5.75
CA ASP A 431 7.05 29.42 -6.89
C ASP A 431 6.10 28.81 -7.94
N VAL A 432 4.94 28.32 -7.48
CA VAL A 432 3.94 27.67 -8.32
C VAL A 432 2.56 28.28 -8.14
N THR A 433 1.89 28.56 -9.26
CA THR A 433 0.57 29.23 -9.29
C THR A 433 -0.59 28.31 -8.91
N SER A 434 -0.40 26.99 -8.88
CA SER A 434 -1.44 25.99 -8.59
C SER A 434 -0.98 24.93 -7.58
N LEU A 435 -1.90 24.46 -6.72
CA LEU A 435 -1.63 23.39 -5.74
C LEU A 435 -1.12 22.11 -6.42
N ASN A 436 -1.67 21.78 -7.60
CA ASN A 436 -1.26 20.61 -8.37
C ASN A 436 0.20 20.67 -8.84
N GLY A 437 0.78 21.88 -8.95
CA GLY A 437 2.18 22.05 -9.31
C GLY A 437 3.15 22.03 -8.13
N VAL A 438 2.65 22.10 -6.88
CA VAL A 438 3.48 22.01 -5.67
C VAL A 438 4.13 20.63 -5.55
N TYR A 439 3.37 19.55 -5.77
CA TYR A 439 3.90 18.19 -5.70
C TYR A 439 4.97 17.89 -6.76
N PRO A 440 4.76 18.20 -8.06
CA PRO A 440 5.80 18.10 -9.08
C PRO A 440 7.06 18.87 -8.71
N ARG A 441 6.92 20.12 -8.26
CA ARG A 441 8.07 20.96 -7.93
C ARG A 441 8.81 20.46 -6.69
N MET A 442 8.09 19.97 -5.69
CA MET A 442 8.69 19.34 -4.51
C MET A 442 9.46 18.07 -4.89
N ASN A 443 8.89 17.22 -5.76
CA ASN A 443 9.56 16.02 -6.25
C ASN A 443 10.82 16.35 -7.06
N GLU A 444 10.78 17.42 -7.85
CA GLU A 444 11.95 17.93 -8.57
C GLU A 444 13.04 18.40 -7.60
N VAL A 445 12.68 19.13 -6.54
CA VAL A 445 13.64 19.53 -5.49
C VAL A 445 14.26 18.32 -4.80
N TYR A 446 13.48 17.30 -4.43
CA TYR A 446 14.01 16.07 -3.84
C TYR A 446 14.90 15.30 -4.82
N THR A 447 14.53 15.24 -6.09
CA THR A 447 15.33 14.60 -7.14
C THR A 447 16.66 15.34 -7.31
N LYS A 448 16.63 16.67 -7.44
CA LYS A 448 17.82 17.52 -7.57
C LYS A 448 18.71 17.47 -6.33
N LEU A 449 18.13 17.41 -5.14
CA LEU A 449 18.89 17.23 -3.89
C LEU A 449 19.56 15.85 -3.84
N GLY A 450 18.86 14.80 -4.28
CA GLY A 450 19.43 13.46 -4.44
C GLY A 450 20.58 13.43 -5.43
N GLU A 451 20.40 14.04 -6.61
CA GLU A 451 21.44 14.20 -7.63
C GLU A 451 22.66 14.96 -7.08
N MET A 452 22.46 16.09 -6.40
CA MET A 452 23.54 16.88 -5.80
C MET A 452 24.27 16.12 -4.70
N THR A 453 23.54 15.39 -3.84
CA THR A 453 24.13 14.59 -2.78
C THR A 453 24.96 13.44 -3.35
N ASN A 454 24.48 12.82 -4.44
CA ASN A 454 25.21 11.77 -5.13
C ASN A 454 26.45 12.32 -5.85
N ALA A 455 26.32 13.45 -6.54
CA ALA A 455 27.45 14.13 -7.18
C ALA A 455 28.51 14.55 -6.14
N MET A 456 28.08 15.07 -4.99
CA MET A 456 28.97 15.42 -3.90
C MET A 456 29.69 14.19 -3.36
N ARG A 457 29.00 13.05 -3.15
CA ARG A 457 29.61 11.80 -2.72
C ARG A 457 30.65 11.29 -3.73
N ASN A 458 30.32 11.30 -5.02
CA ASN A 458 31.24 10.89 -6.08
C ASN A 458 32.48 11.79 -6.12
N LEU A 459 32.32 13.11 -5.93
CA LEU A 459 33.43 14.04 -5.84
C LEU A 459 34.25 13.87 -4.55
N GLN A 460 33.62 13.52 -3.43
CA GLN A 460 34.33 13.17 -2.19
C GLN A 460 35.18 11.92 -2.38
N GLU A 461 34.62 10.89 -3.02
CA GLU A 461 35.33 9.64 -3.32
C GLU A 461 36.50 9.87 -4.28
N LEU A 462 36.29 10.65 -5.35
CA LEU A 462 37.35 10.99 -6.32
C LEU A 462 38.48 11.81 -5.71
N LEU A 463 38.18 12.64 -4.71
CA LEU A 463 39.15 13.49 -4.01
C LEU A 463 39.65 12.88 -2.70
N GLU A 464 39.27 11.63 -2.39
CA GLU A 464 39.62 10.91 -1.16
C GLU A 464 39.33 11.70 0.14
N LEU A 465 38.24 12.47 0.14
CA LEU A 465 37.79 13.23 1.30
C LEU A 465 36.90 12.35 2.19
N ASP A 466 37.00 12.52 3.51
CA ASP A 466 36.12 11.84 4.47
C ASP A 466 34.63 12.10 4.15
N HIS A 467 33.79 11.06 4.20
CA HIS A 467 32.36 11.14 3.92
C HIS A 467 31.60 12.07 4.89
N SER A 468 32.22 12.43 6.01
CA SER A 468 31.69 13.41 6.97
C SER A 468 32.07 14.86 6.63
N ALA A 469 32.82 15.12 5.55
CA ALA A 469 33.28 16.46 5.21
C ALA A 469 32.12 17.36 4.74
N PRO A 470 32.02 18.60 5.25
CA PRO A 470 30.96 19.52 4.83
C PRO A 470 31.12 19.94 3.36
N PRO A 471 30.00 20.19 2.64
CA PRO A 471 30.01 20.52 1.20
C PRO A 471 30.93 21.70 0.84
N ALA A 472 31.08 22.67 1.73
CA ALA A 472 31.94 23.82 1.54
C ALA A 472 33.43 23.45 1.40
N VAL A 473 33.89 22.42 2.10
CA VAL A 473 35.28 21.95 2.03
C VAL A 473 35.56 21.29 0.69
N LEU A 474 34.61 20.49 0.18
CA LEU A 474 34.68 19.87 -1.14
C LEU A 474 34.70 20.91 -2.26
N VAL A 475 33.82 21.91 -2.20
CA VAL A 475 33.79 22.96 -3.22
C VAL A 475 35.10 23.76 -3.22
N ASN A 476 35.69 23.99 -2.04
CA ASN A 476 36.98 24.68 -1.93
C ASN A 476 38.15 23.82 -2.46
N THR A 477 38.16 22.50 -2.23
CA THR A 477 39.21 21.62 -2.76
C THR A 477 39.10 21.48 -4.29
N VAL A 478 37.89 21.32 -4.82
CA VAL A 478 37.63 21.38 -6.27
C VAL A 478 38.05 22.73 -6.83
N GLY A 479 37.71 23.82 -6.16
CA GLY A 479 38.10 25.18 -6.57
C GLY A 479 39.62 25.34 -6.66
N LYS A 480 40.36 24.88 -5.64
CA LYS A 480 41.84 24.89 -5.65
C LYS A 480 42.42 24.00 -6.74
N LEU A 481 41.81 22.85 -7.02
CA LEU A 481 42.25 21.97 -8.11
C LEU A 481 42.03 22.66 -9.46
N CYS A 482 40.88 23.31 -9.65
CA CYS A 482 40.60 24.09 -10.84
C CYS A 482 41.58 25.26 -11.01
N THR A 483 41.96 25.97 -9.95
CA THR A 483 42.96 27.04 -10.06
C THR A 483 44.34 26.48 -10.43
N VAL A 484 44.78 25.38 -9.81
CA VAL A 484 46.07 24.74 -10.13
C VAL A 484 46.10 24.23 -11.57
N ILE A 485 45.03 23.59 -12.04
CA ILE A 485 44.92 23.13 -13.43
C ILE A 485 44.92 24.33 -14.37
N ASN A 486 44.17 25.39 -14.06
CA ASN A 486 44.07 26.55 -14.93
C ASN A 486 45.39 27.33 -14.98
N GLU A 487 46.10 27.47 -13.86
CA GLU A 487 47.44 28.06 -13.81
C GLU A 487 48.45 27.20 -14.59
N ASN A 488 48.39 25.88 -14.47
CA ASN A 488 49.28 24.97 -15.22
C ASN A 488 48.97 24.98 -16.72
N VAL A 489 47.70 24.97 -17.13
CA VAL A 489 47.29 25.07 -18.55
C VAL A 489 47.69 26.43 -19.10
N THR A 490 47.44 27.50 -18.35
CA THR A 490 47.87 28.86 -18.75
C THR A 490 49.39 28.91 -18.90
N GLY A 491 50.15 28.34 -17.96
CA GLY A 491 51.60 28.24 -18.05
C GLY A 491 52.10 27.40 -19.23
N GLN A 492 51.45 26.27 -19.53
CA GLN A 492 51.78 25.44 -20.71
C GLN A 492 51.45 26.16 -22.02
N VAL A 493 50.34 26.90 -22.06
CA VAL A 493 49.96 27.73 -23.22
C VAL A 493 50.95 28.88 -23.38
N GLU A 494 51.37 29.53 -22.30
CA GLU A 494 52.43 30.54 -22.33
C GLU A 494 53.77 29.96 -22.80
N GLN A 495 54.12 28.75 -22.37
CA GLN A 495 55.37 28.08 -22.75
C GLN A 495 55.37 27.61 -24.21
N LEU A 496 54.21 27.20 -24.75
CA LEU A 496 54.04 26.76 -26.14
C LEU A 496 53.91 27.94 -27.13
N LEU A 497 53.18 28.99 -26.76
CA LEU A 497 52.87 30.11 -27.66
C LEU A 497 53.85 31.28 -27.50
N GLY A 498 54.49 31.41 -26.34
CA GLY A 498 55.46 32.46 -26.03
C GLY A 498 54.89 33.88 -26.00
N THR A 499 53.60 34.07 -26.27
CA THR A 499 52.94 35.38 -26.39
C THR A 499 51.63 35.39 -25.62
N GLN A 500 51.47 36.34 -24.69
CA GLN A 500 50.28 36.48 -23.83
C GLN A 500 49.07 37.14 -24.53
N ASP A 501 49.26 37.72 -25.71
CA ASP A 501 48.22 38.47 -26.42
C ASP A 501 47.61 37.66 -27.58
N ILE A 502 46.27 37.57 -27.60
CA ILE A 502 45.49 36.88 -28.64
C ILE A 502 45.78 37.49 -30.01
N GLN A 503 46.01 38.80 -30.10
CA GLN A 503 46.34 39.44 -31.37
C GLN A 503 47.72 38.99 -31.88
N SER A 504 48.67 38.77 -30.99
CA SER A 504 49.99 38.23 -31.35
C SER A 504 49.92 36.77 -31.80
N ILE A 505 48.99 35.98 -31.23
CA ILE A 505 48.72 34.60 -31.67
C ILE A 505 48.09 34.58 -33.05
N ILE A 506 47.09 35.44 -33.30
CA ILE A 506 46.44 35.57 -34.61
C ILE A 506 47.48 35.96 -35.67
N ASN A 507 48.31 36.96 -35.39
CA ASN A 507 49.35 37.39 -36.32
C ASN A 507 50.37 36.26 -36.59
N LYS A 508 50.79 35.50 -35.57
CA LYS A 508 51.68 34.32 -35.78
C LYS A 508 51.00 33.20 -36.57
N LEU A 509 49.69 33.00 -36.39
CA LEU A 509 48.94 32.01 -37.17
C LEU A 509 48.80 32.47 -38.63
N GLU A 510 48.51 33.74 -38.86
CA GLU A 510 48.48 34.33 -40.21
C GLU A 510 49.86 34.23 -40.89
N GLU A 511 50.94 34.55 -40.17
CA GLU A 511 52.31 34.35 -40.67
C GLU A 511 52.60 32.87 -41.00
N HIS A 512 52.06 31.93 -40.21
CA HIS A 512 52.17 30.50 -40.49
C HIS A 512 51.33 30.08 -41.71
N GLU A 513 50.12 30.60 -41.87
CA GLU A 513 49.26 30.36 -43.05
C GLU A 513 49.89 30.93 -44.34
N ASP A 514 50.66 32.01 -44.25
CA ASP A 514 51.39 32.57 -45.40
C ASP A 514 52.71 31.82 -45.68
N PHE A 515 53.45 31.44 -44.64
CA PHE A 515 54.75 30.76 -44.79
C PHE A 515 54.61 29.28 -45.16
N PHE A 516 53.65 28.57 -44.57
CA PHE A 516 53.55 27.12 -44.70
C PHE A 516 53.28 26.64 -46.13
N PRO A 517 52.42 27.28 -46.95
CA PRO A 517 52.23 26.89 -48.35
C PRO A 517 53.51 27.08 -49.18
N VAL A 518 54.27 28.15 -48.92
CA VAL A 518 55.53 28.42 -49.62
C VAL A 518 56.59 27.40 -49.20
N PHE A 519 56.68 27.09 -47.91
CA PHE A 519 57.56 26.06 -47.38
C PHE A 519 57.19 24.67 -47.89
N GLN A 520 55.91 24.32 -47.90
CA GLN A 520 55.41 23.04 -48.42
C GLN A 520 55.70 22.90 -49.92
N ALA A 521 55.50 23.96 -50.71
CA ALA A 521 55.87 23.97 -52.12
C ALA A 521 57.38 23.74 -52.31
N LEU A 522 58.22 24.43 -51.53
CA LEU A 522 59.67 24.24 -51.56
C LEU A 522 60.08 22.81 -51.20
N ILE A 523 59.51 22.23 -50.15
CA ILE A 523 59.77 20.85 -49.74
C ILE A 523 59.30 19.87 -50.80
N GLN A 524 58.12 20.09 -51.39
CA GLN A 524 57.59 19.21 -52.43
C GLN A 524 58.47 19.26 -53.69
N ASP A 525 58.95 20.45 -54.07
CA ASP A 525 59.92 20.61 -55.15
C ASP A 525 61.24 19.88 -54.83
N LEU A 526 61.71 19.97 -53.59
CA LEU A 526 62.93 19.31 -53.14
C LEU A 526 62.78 17.77 -53.14
N LEU A 527 61.63 17.26 -52.72
CA LEU A 527 61.29 15.83 -52.79
C LEU A 527 61.22 15.34 -54.23
N CYS A 528 60.64 16.14 -55.14
CA CYS A 528 60.60 15.84 -56.57
C CYS A 528 62.01 15.83 -57.21
N VAL A 529 62.86 16.81 -56.88
CA VAL A 529 64.23 16.92 -57.42
C VAL A 529 65.11 15.79 -56.91
N LEU A 530 64.91 15.34 -55.67
CA LEU A 530 65.69 14.26 -55.07
C LEU A 530 65.10 12.86 -55.29
N GLU A 531 63.90 12.75 -55.88
CA GLU A 531 63.11 11.52 -56.06
C GLU A 531 62.82 10.75 -54.75
N ILE A 532 62.38 11.46 -53.72
CA ILE A 532 62.16 10.90 -52.38
C ILE A 532 60.70 11.08 -51.96
N SER A 533 60.15 10.09 -51.28
CA SER A 533 58.76 10.10 -50.82
C SER A 533 58.56 10.66 -49.41
N ASN A 534 59.59 10.69 -48.57
CA ASN A 534 59.51 11.12 -47.18
C ASN A 534 60.39 12.34 -46.89
N LEU A 535 59.89 13.22 -46.03
CA LEU A 535 60.57 14.44 -45.58
C LEU A 535 61.89 14.14 -44.83
N ASP A 536 61.92 13.07 -44.04
CA ASP A 536 63.06 12.69 -43.22
C ASP A 536 64.26 12.19 -44.05
N ASP A 537 63.98 11.77 -45.28
CA ASP A 537 64.97 11.21 -46.21
C ASP A 537 65.65 12.30 -47.07
N ILE A 538 65.16 13.55 -47.01
CA ILE A 538 65.72 14.72 -47.71
C ILE A 538 67.20 14.94 -47.34
N VAL A 539 67.50 15.05 -46.04
CA VAL A 539 68.86 15.35 -45.57
C VAL A 539 69.83 14.22 -45.91
N PRO A 540 69.52 12.93 -45.67
CA PRO A 540 70.34 11.81 -46.13
C PRO A 540 70.65 11.81 -47.62
N ALA A 541 69.67 12.12 -48.47
CA ALA A 541 69.83 12.09 -49.92
C ALA A 541 70.61 13.29 -50.49
N VAL A 542 70.44 14.48 -49.91
CA VAL A 542 71.31 15.62 -50.23
C VAL A 542 72.76 15.31 -49.82
N HIS A 543 72.95 14.61 -48.70
CA HIS A 543 74.27 14.22 -48.24
C HIS A 543 74.92 13.15 -49.13
N SER A 544 74.14 12.20 -49.67
CA SER A 544 74.64 11.20 -50.62
C SER A 544 74.93 11.79 -52.00
N LEU A 545 74.12 12.72 -52.50
CA LEU A 545 74.39 13.48 -53.73
C LEU A 545 75.64 14.37 -53.60
N LYS A 546 75.85 15.00 -52.44
CA LYS A 546 77.07 15.77 -52.16
C LYS A 546 78.33 14.89 -52.14
N LEU A 547 78.21 13.64 -51.69
CA LEU A 547 79.29 12.64 -51.72
C LEU A 547 79.58 12.07 -53.11
N LEU A 548 78.59 12.09 -54.02
CA LEU A 548 78.72 11.69 -55.43
C LEU A 548 79.23 12.82 -56.34
N ALA A 549 79.10 14.08 -55.90
CA ALA A 549 79.54 15.27 -56.61
C ALA A 549 80.94 15.79 -56.20
N GLN A 550 81.57 15.14 -55.21
CA GLN A 550 83.00 15.25 -54.89
C GLN A 550 83.73 14.03 -55.46
#